data_AF-A0A6M3JAG3-F1
#
_entry.id   AF-A0A6M3JAG3-F1
#
_cell.length_a   1.000
_cell.length_b   1.000
_cell.length_c   1.000
_cell.angle_alpha   90.00
_cell.angle_beta   90.00
_cell.angle_gamma   90.00
#
_symmetry.space_group_name_H-M   'P 1'
#
loop_
_entity.id
_entity.type
_entity.pdbx_description
1 polymer ?
#
loop_
_entity_poly.entity_id
_entity_poly.type
_entity_poly.pdbx_seq_one_letter_code
_entity_poly.pdbx_strand_id
1 'polypeptide(L)' 'MSKYKEEIAGRWITPVKKGYRMRCCDCGLVHKIDFRGKNVQFRVFRDNRATGQIRRHMR' A
#
# COMPACT_ATOMS: atom_id res chain seq x y z
N MET A 1 10.15 -0.06 13.38
CA MET A 1 9.80 -0.76 12.12
C MET A 1 8.52 -0.15 11.55
N SER A 2 8.58 0.44 10.37
CA SER A 2 7.42 1.05 9.70
C SER A 2 6.28 0.03 9.57
N LYS A 3 5.07 0.38 10.02
CA LYS A 3 3.85 -0.44 9.93
C LYS A 3 3.42 -0.73 8.47
N TYR A 4 4.07 -0.08 7.50
CA TYR A 4 3.77 -0.14 6.09
C TYR A 4 4.95 -0.77 5.36
N LYS A 5 4.68 -1.83 4.59
CA LYS A 5 5.70 -2.48 3.75
C LYS A 5 6.09 -1.52 2.65
N GLU A 6 7.37 -1.19 2.59
CA GLU A 6 7.98 -0.61 1.40
C GLU A 6 8.25 -1.77 0.45
N GLU A 7 7.66 -1.69 -0.75
CA GLU A 7 7.79 -2.74 -1.74
C GLU A 7 9.10 -2.55 -2.49
N ILE A 8 9.99 -3.55 -2.41
CA ILE A 8 11.27 -3.57 -3.10
C ILE A 8 11.03 -4.06 -4.53
N ALA A 9 11.63 -3.37 -5.51
CA ALA A 9 11.50 -3.73 -6.93
C ALA A 9 11.87 -5.21 -7.16
N GLY A 10 11.00 -5.93 -7.89
CA GLY A 10 11.21 -7.33 -8.26
C GLY A 10 10.74 -8.39 -7.26
N ARG A 11 10.19 -7.99 -6.10
CA ARG A 11 9.70 -8.95 -5.09
C ARG A 11 8.25 -9.38 -5.37
N TRP A 12 8.01 -10.69 -5.43
CA TRP A 12 6.65 -11.24 -5.40
C TRP A 12 6.01 -11.05 -4.02
N ILE A 13 4.78 -10.55 -4.02
CA ILE A 13 3.98 -10.35 -2.81
C ILE A 13 2.63 -11.05 -2.91
N THR A 14 2.19 -11.62 -1.79
CA THR A 14 0.82 -12.15 -1.64
C THR A 14 0.01 -11.15 -0.81
N PRO A 15 -0.86 -10.33 -1.43
CA PRO A 15 -1.63 -9.32 -0.71
C PRO A 15 -2.81 -9.94 0.04
N VAL A 16 -3.31 -9.21 1.04
CA VAL A 16 -4.62 -9.50 1.63
C VAL A 16 -5.74 -9.04 0.70
N LYS A 17 -6.86 -9.79 0.65
CA LYS A 17 -7.97 -9.50 -0.29
C LYS A 17 -8.56 -8.08 -0.14
N LYS A 18 -8.65 -7.54 1.08
CA LYS A 18 -9.17 -6.19 1.32
C LYS A 18 -8.23 -5.39 2.21
N GLY A 19 -8.07 -4.12 1.88
CA GLY A 19 -7.29 -3.18 2.68
C GLY A 19 -5.79 -3.43 2.71
N TYR A 20 -5.24 -4.06 1.65
CA TYR A 20 -3.80 -4.14 1.48
C TYR A 20 -3.24 -2.72 1.35
N ARG A 21 -2.29 -2.34 2.19
CA ARG A 21 -1.70 -1.00 2.18
C ARG A 21 -0.25 -1.08 1.72
N MET A 22 0.09 -0.31 0.69
CA MET A 22 1.46 -0.18 0.19
C MET A 22 1.87 1.29 0.17
N ARG A 23 3.11 1.58 0.54
CA ARG A 23 3.71 2.89 0.27
C ARG A 23 4.31 2.82 -1.14
N CYS A 24 3.93 3.75 -2.01
CA CYS A 24 4.57 3.89 -3.32
C CYS A 24 5.93 4.57 -3.15
N CYS A 25 6.99 3.98 -3.70
CA CYS A 25 8.34 4.49 -3.64
C CYS A 25 8.50 5.85 -4.35
N ASP A 26 7.78 6.06 -5.46
CA ASP A 26 7.91 7.28 -6.26
C ASP A 26 7.08 8.44 -5.70
N CYS A 27 5.78 8.23 -5.45
CA CYS A 27 4.91 9.32 -4.98
C CYS A 27 4.98 9.53 -3.45
N GLY A 28 5.55 8.58 -2.71
CA GLY A 28 5.64 8.61 -1.25
C GLY A 28 4.30 8.50 -0.51
N LEU A 29 3.19 8.29 -1.22
CA LEU A 29 1.85 8.16 -0.65
C LEU A 29 1.55 6.71 -0.28
N VAL A 30 0.61 6.53 0.65
CA VAL A 30 0.06 5.21 0.98
C VAL A 30 -1.17 4.94 0.13
N HIS A 31 -1.16 3.81 -0.56
CA HIS A 31 -2.29 3.30 -1.33
C HIS A 31 -2.95 2.15 -0.60
N LYS A 32 -4.28 2.18 -0.52
CA LYS A 32 -5.11 1.06 -0.08
C LYS A 32 -5.67 0.36 -1.30
N ILE A 33 -5.44 -0.94 -1.40
CA ILE A 33 -5.82 -1.79 -2.53
C ILE A 33 -6.78 -2.87 -2.03
N ASP A 34 -7.88 -3.03 -2.76
CA ASP A 34 -8.79 -4.16 -2.58
C ASP A 34 -8.74 -5.03 -3.85
N PHE A 35 -8.64 -6.34 -3.66
CA PHE A 35 -8.61 -7.37 -4.70
C PHE A 35 -9.89 -8.20 -4.66
N ARG A 36 -10.45 -8.55 -5.82
CA ARG A 36 -11.62 -9.43 -5.91
C ARG A 36 -11.63 -10.26 -7.19
N GLY A 37 -12.45 -11.31 -7.18
CA GLY A 37 -12.83 -12.06 -8.38
C GLY A 37 -11.91 -13.23 -8.73
N LYS A 38 -12.37 -14.04 -9.69
CA LYS A 38 -11.57 -15.10 -10.36
C LYS A 38 -10.57 -14.50 -11.36
N ASN A 39 -10.92 -13.36 -11.95
CA ASN A 39 -10.02 -12.51 -12.71
C ASN A 39 -9.37 -11.52 -11.74
N VAL A 40 -8.10 -11.15 -11.95
CA VAL A 40 -7.35 -10.22 -11.08
C VAL A 40 -7.92 -8.81 -11.20
N GLN A 41 -9.05 -8.54 -10.54
CA GLN A 41 -9.63 -7.21 -10.44
C GLN A 41 -9.14 -6.55 -9.16
N PHE A 42 -8.70 -5.31 -9.28
CA PHE A 42 -8.30 -4.51 -8.14
C PHE A 42 -8.79 -3.07 -8.28
N ARG A 43 -8.96 -2.41 -7.14
CA ARG A 43 -9.24 -0.97 -7.06
C ARG A 43 -8.27 -0.34 -6.07
N VAL A 44 -7.83 0.88 -6.38
CA VAL A 44 -6.80 1.58 -5.63
C VAL A 44 -7.35 2.89 -5.11
N PHE A 45 -7.11 3.16 -3.83
CA PHE A 45 -7.46 4.41 -3.17
C PHE A 45 -6.23 5.02 -2.52
N ARG A 46 -6.16 6.35 -2.49
CA ARG A 46 -5.17 7.07 -1.68
C ARG A 46 -5.60 7.07 -0.22
N ASP A 47 -4.77 6.56 0.68
CA ASP A 47 -4.98 6.59 2.13
C ASP A 47 -4.28 7.83 2.72
N ASN A 48 -4.99 8.96 2.72
CA ASN A 48 -4.48 10.24 3.23
C ASN A 48 -4.08 10.15 4.71
N ARG A 49 -4.83 9.38 5.50
CA ARG A 49 -4.57 9.21 6.93
C ARG A 49 -3.26 8.47 7.15
N ALA A 50 -3.07 7.33 6.49
CA ALA A 50 -1.83 6.56 6.58
C ALA A 50 -0.63 7.33 6.03
N THR A 51 -0.82 8.07 4.94
CA THR A 51 0.21 8.97 4.39
C THR A 51 0.63 10.02 5.43
N GLY A 52 -0.32 10.68 6.07
CA GLY A 52 -0.05 11.65 7.13
C GLY A 52 0.58 11.02 8.38
N GLN A 53 0.30 9.75 8.70
CA GLN A 53 0.99 9.03 9.77
C GLN A 53 2.46 8.76 9.40
N ILE A 54 2.73 8.26 8.20
CA ILE A 54 4.10 8.02 7.72
C ILE A 54 4.94 9.30 7.78
N ARG A 55 4.43 10.40 7.23
CA ARG A 55 5.13 11.70 7.22
C ARG A 55 5.49 12.22 8.61
N ARG A 56 4.69 11.88 9.63
CA ARG A 56 4.94 12.30 11.02
C ARG A 56 5.93 11.41 11.76
N HIS A 57 6.05 10.13 11.40
CA HIS A 57 6.84 9.15 12.15
C HIS A 57 8.11 8.69 11.42
N MET A 58 8.29 9.04 10.15
CA MET A 58 9.56 8.84 9.41
C MET A 58 10.42 10.12 9.35
N ARG A 59 10.14 11.10 10.21
CA ARG A 59 11.03 12.23 10.44
C ARG A 59 12.06 11.86 11.49
#